data_AF-I0AJ35-F1
#
_entry.id   AF-I0AJ35-F1
#
_cell.length_a   1.000
_cell.length_b   1.000
_cell.length_c   1.000
_cell.angle_alpha   90.00
_cell.angle_beta   90.00
_cell.angle_gamma   90.00
#
_symmetry.space_group_name_H-M   'P 1'
#
loop_
_entity.id
_entity.type
_entity.pdbx_description
1 polymer ?
#
loop_
_entity_poly.entity_id
_entity_poly.type
_entity_poly.pdbx_seq_one_letter_code
_entity_poly.pdbx_strand_id
1 'polypeptide(L)'
;MAQSKTDSKPPKVKKAVAKKIADYFLRNGYLRLPAEKPSKKKKTVSKKGYEIRFVAKDRKELSEMKSLLKEAGLTAGKPFDKFNQFVLPVYGKEKYLRFKEMLADQKIRLRAHKK
;
A
#
# COMPACT_ATOMS: atom_id res chain seq x y z
N MET A 1 16.29 37.25 -3.40
CA MET A 1 17.09 36.02 -3.15
C MET A 1 16.20 34.80 -3.38
N ALA A 2 16.68 33.88 -4.22
CA ALA A 2 16.22 32.50 -4.46
C ALA A 2 14.71 32.22 -4.62
N GLN A 3 14.27 32.17 -5.88
CA GLN A 3 13.20 31.26 -6.29
C GLN A 3 13.67 29.82 -6.06
N SER A 4 12.86 28.99 -5.40
CA SER A 4 13.02 27.53 -5.45
C SER A 4 11.66 26.90 -5.67
N LYS A 5 11.26 26.90 -6.95
CA LYS A 5 10.21 26.04 -7.47
C LYS A 5 10.67 24.60 -7.30
N THR A 6 9.95 23.80 -6.51
CA THR A 6 9.81 22.36 -6.80
C THR A 6 8.39 21.94 -6.44
N ASP A 7 7.47 22.24 -7.35
CA ASP A 7 6.25 21.44 -7.55
C ASP A 7 6.71 20.02 -7.96
N SER A 8 7.19 19.23 -7.00
CA SER A 8 7.64 17.87 -7.25
C SER A 8 6.44 16.96 -7.24
N LYS A 9 5.63 17.03 -8.31
CA LYS A 9 4.72 15.94 -8.65
C LYS A 9 5.52 14.64 -8.54
N PRO A 10 5.11 13.70 -7.68
CA PRO A 10 5.94 12.54 -7.39
C PRO A 10 6.33 11.81 -8.67
N PRO A 11 7.57 11.27 -8.75
CA PRO A 11 8.08 10.65 -9.96
C PRO A 11 7.06 9.63 -10.47
N LYS A 12 6.70 9.76 -11.76
CA LYS A 12 5.80 8.81 -12.45
C LYS A 12 6.40 7.41 -12.29
N VAL A 13 5.79 6.60 -11.42
CA VAL A 13 6.20 5.22 -11.21
C VAL A 13 6.07 4.49 -12.55
N LYS A 14 7.09 3.71 -12.92
CA LYS A 14 7.06 2.91 -14.15
C LYS A 14 5.79 2.05 -14.13
N LYS A 15 5.02 2.06 -15.24
CA LYS A 15 3.78 1.29 -15.34
C LYS A 15 3.98 -0.21 -15.05
N ALA A 16 5.13 -0.77 -15.40
CA ALA A 16 5.48 -2.16 -15.10
C ALA A 16 5.63 -2.43 -13.58
N VAL A 17 6.26 -1.51 -12.84
CA VAL A 17 6.41 -1.61 -11.38
C VAL A 17 5.06 -1.52 -10.70
N ALA A 18 4.23 -0.55 -11.09
CA ALA A 18 2.89 -0.40 -10.56
C ALA A 18 2.03 -1.65 -10.81
N LYS A 19 2.11 -2.24 -12.01
CA LYS A 19 1.41 -3.49 -12.35
C LYS A 19 1.87 -4.66 -11.50
N LYS A 20 3.18 -4.84 -11.29
CA LYS A 20 3.70 -5.90 -10.41
C LYS A 20 3.22 -5.74 -8.96
N ILE A 21 3.32 -4.53 -8.39
CA ILE A 21 2.86 -4.27 -7.02
C ILE A 21 1.36 -4.55 -6.90
N ALA A 22 0.57 -4.13 -7.90
CA ALA A 22 -0.86 -4.39 -7.95
C ALA A 22 -1.17 -5.89 -8.04
N ASP A 23 -0.43 -6.66 -8.83
CA ASP A 23 -0.58 -8.11 -8.93
C ASP A 23 -0.33 -8.80 -7.58
N TYR A 24 0.79 -8.47 -6.92
CA TYR A 24 1.08 -8.97 -5.58
C TYR A 24 0.00 -8.57 -4.56
N PHE A 25 -0.51 -7.34 -4.66
CA PHE A 25 -1.59 -6.87 -3.81
C PHE A 25 -2.91 -7.61 -4.06
N LEU A 26 -3.28 -7.87 -5.31
CA LEU A 26 -4.50 -8.60 -5.65
C LEU A 26 -4.42 -10.09 -5.27
N ARG A 27 -3.21 -10.66 -5.27
CA ARG A 27 -3.00 -12.07 -4.97
C ARG A 27 -3.27 -12.40 -3.50
N ASN A 28 -2.70 -11.64 -2.58
CA ASN A 28 -2.80 -11.90 -1.13
C ASN A 28 -2.78 -10.63 -0.26
N GLY A 29 -2.70 -9.44 -0.87
CA GLY A 29 -2.65 -8.17 -0.16
C GLY A 29 -4.02 -7.77 0.37
N TYR A 30 -4.01 -7.04 1.48
CA TYR A 30 -5.24 -6.51 2.06
C TYR A 30 -5.02 -5.14 2.71
N LEU A 31 -6.05 -4.31 2.62
CA LEU A 31 -6.06 -2.98 3.21
C LEU A 31 -6.66 -3.06 4.60
N ARG A 32 -5.96 -2.50 5.57
CA ARG A 32 -6.53 -2.18 6.86
C ARG A 32 -6.84 -0.70 6.87
N LEU A 33 -8.13 -0.40 6.75
CA LEU A 33 -8.65 0.95 6.90
C LEU A 33 -8.96 1.21 8.38
N PRO A 34 -8.76 2.45 8.87
CA PRO A 34 -9.38 2.86 10.12
C PRO A 34 -10.91 2.68 9.96
N ALA A 35 -11.58 2.17 10.99
CA ALA A 35 -13.03 2.04 10.96
C ALA A 35 -13.67 3.44 10.99
N GLU A 36 -13.98 4.00 9.83
CA GLU A 36 -14.81 5.20 9.70
C GLU A 36 -16.29 4.85 9.78
N LYS A 37 -16.74 4.27 10.91
CA LYS A 37 -18.14 4.37 11.34
C LYS A 37 -18.21 4.41 12.87
N PRO A 38 -18.63 5.52 13.48
CA PRO A 38 -19.23 5.46 14.80
C PRO A 38 -20.59 4.76 14.64
N SER A 39 -20.61 3.44 14.72
CA SER A 39 -21.84 2.77 15.17
C SER A 39 -22.11 3.33 16.57
N LYS A 40 -23.29 3.94 16.78
CA LYS A 40 -23.76 4.61 18.02
C LYS A 40 -23.60 3.82 19.34
N LYS A 41 -23.06 2.60 19.31
CA LYS A 41 -22.79 1.71 20.44
C LYS A 41 -21.40 1.07 20.31
N LYS A 42 -20.33 1.82 20.61
CA LYS A 42 -19.11 1.37 21.33
C LYS A 42 -17.96 2.35 21.04
N LYS A 43 -17.59 3.05 22.10
CA LYS A 43 -16.52 4.02 22.19
C LYS A 43 -15.17 3.29 22.18
N THR A 44 -14.74 2.83 21.01
CA THR A 44 -13.37 2.34 20.84
C THR A 44 -12.81 2.95 19.58
N VAL A 45 -12.36 4.21 19.72
CA VAL A 45 -11.56 4.91 18.71
C VAL A 45 -10.30 4.07 18.51
N SER A 46 -10.30 3.22 17.49
CA SER A 46 -9.10 2.46 17.15
C SER A 46 -8.06 3.45 16.67
N LYS A 47 -6.98 3.64 17.46
CA LYS A 47 -5.78 4.45 17.13
C LYS A 47 -5.00 3.94 15.90
N LYS A 48 -5.57 3.02 15.11
CA LYS A 48 -4.89 2.31 14.03
C LYS A 48 -5.23 3.00 12.71
N GLY A 49 -4.26 3.72 12.15
CA GLY A 49 -4.38 4.43 10.88
C GLY A 49 -4.39 3.52 9.64
N TYR A 50 -4.31 4.13 8.46
CA TYR A 50 -4.26 3.43 7.17
C TYR A 50 -3.00 2.56 7.06
N GLU A 51 -3.19 1.28 6.77
CA GLU A 51 -2.12 0.31 6.59
C GLU A 51 -2.43 -0.58 5.38
N ILE A 52 -1.50 -0.66 4.43
CA ILE A 52 -1.56 -1.62 3.32
C ILE A 52 -0.69 -2.82 3.73
N ARG A 53 -1.25 -4.02 3.73
CA ARG A 53 -0.46 -5.23 3.98
C ARG A 53 -0.26 -5.98 2.69
N PHE A 54 1.00 -6.20 2.37
CA PHE A 54 1.42 -7.06 1.31
C PHE A 54 1.84 -8.40 1.88
N VAL A 55 1.54 -9.50 1.20
CA VAL A 55 1.89 -10.85 1.66
C VAL A 55 2.73 -11.53 0.58
N ALA A 56 3.98 -11.81 0.91
CA ALA A 56 4.90 -12.62 0.13
C ALA A 56 4.88 -14.06 0.64
N LYS A 57 5.09 -15.04 -0.24
CA LYS A 57 5.21 -16.45 0.14
C LYS A 57 6.62 -16.76 0.63
N ASP A 58 7.62 -16.14 0.01
CA ASP A 58 9.04 -16.44 0.25
C ASP A 58 9.86 -15.17 0.52
N ARG A 59 11.06 -15.34 1.10
CA ARG A 59 12.02 -14.23 1.31
C ARG A 59 12.43 -13.55 0.00
N LYS A 60 12.46 -14.31 -1.10
CA LYS A 60 12.78 -13.79 -2.45
C LYS A 60 11.69 -12.83 -2.94
N GLU A 61 10.42 -13.23 -2.85
CA GLU A 61 9.28 -12.34 -3.13
C GLU A 61 9.30 -11.12 -2.21
N LEU A 62 9.55 -11.31 -0.91
CA LEU A 62 9.62 -10.20 0.04
C LEU A 62 10.66 -9.14 -0.36
N SER A 63 11.86 -9.57 -0.75
CA SER A 63 12.92 -8.67 -1.20
C SER A 63 12.55 -7.98 -2.51
N GLU A 64 11.95 -8.69 -3.46
CA GLU A 64 11.46 -8.10 -4.71
C GLU A 64 10.38 -7.03 -4.43
N MET A 65 9.40 -7.35 -3.59
CA MET A 65 8.35 -6.42 -3.19
C MET A 65 8.90 -5.18 -2.49
N LYS A 66 9.92 -5.33 -1.64
CA LYS A 66 10.59 -4.21 -0.97
C LYS A 66 11.28 -3.29 -1.98
N SER A 67 11.96 -3.84 -2.97
CA SER A 67 12.58 -3.07 -4.05
C SER A 67 11.53 -2.35 -4.91
N LEU A 68 10.47 -3.04 -5.30
CA LEU A 68 9.37 -2.46 -6.09
C LEU A 68 8.68 -1.31 -5.34
N LEU A 69 8.39 -1.49 -4.05
CA LEU A 69 7.80 -0.45 -3.22
C LEU A 69 8.73 0.76 -3.09
N LYS A 70 10.05 0.52 -2.92
CA LYS A 70 11.04 1.61 -2.92
C LYS A 70 11.08 2.36 -4.26
N GLU A 71 11.05 1.65 -5.39
CA GLU A 71 10.96 2.25 -6.74
C GLU A 71 9.66 3.04 -6.93
N ALA A 72 8.55 2.58 -6.34
CA ALA A 72 7.27 3.30 -6.37
C ALA A 72 7.22 4.51 -5.42
N GLY A 73 8.28 4.75 -4.64
CA GLY A 73 8.30 5.78 -3.60
C GLY A 73 7.41 5.46 -2.40
N LEU A 74 7.07 4.19 -2.19
CA LEU A 74 6.28 3.70 -1.07
C LEU A 74 7.22 3.09 -0.03
N THR A 75 7.44 3.78 1.08
CA THR A 75 8.26 3.24 2.18
C THR A 75 7.48 2.20 2.95
N ALA A 76 7.85 0.93 2.78
CA ALA A 76 7.35 -0.16 3.61
C ALA A 76 7.93 -0.11 5.02
N GLY A 77 7.14 -0.59 5.98
CA GLY A 77 7.55 -0.80 7.36
C GLY A 77 8.32 -2.11 7.54
N LYS A 78 8.46 -2.54 8.79
CA LYS A 78 9.17 -3.77 9.14
C LYS A 78 8.34 -4.98 8.71
N PRO A 79 8.86 -5.85 7.82
CA PRO A 79 8.18 -7.10 7.52
C PRO A 79 8.18 -8.03 8.72
N PHE A 80 7.16 -8.86 8.81
CA PHE A 80 7.04 -9.87 9.86
C PHE A 80 6.56 -11.20 9.28
N ASP A 81 7.06 -12.28 9.85
CA ASP A 81 6.69 -13.64 9.51
C ASP A 81 5.29 -13.93 10.05
N LYS A 82 4.43 -14.49 9.21
CA LYS A 82 3.08 -14.95 9.52
C LYS A 82 2.94 -16.37 9.03
N PHE A 83 3.20 -17.33 9.92
CA PHE A 83 3.28 -18.76 9.58
C PHE A 83 4.28 -18.99 8.43
N ASN A 84 3.81 -19.44 7.27
CA ASN A 84 4.64 -19.72 6.09
C ASN A 84 4.63 -18.55 5.08
N GLN A 85 4.32 -17.34 5.52
CA GLN A 85 4.24 -16.17 4.66
C GLN A 85 4.92 -14.97 5.32
N PHE A 86 5.37 -14.02 4.52
CA PHE A 86 5.98 -12.78 4.97
C PHE A 86 5.03 -11.62 4.72
N VAL A 87 4.64 -10.92 5.76
CA VAL A 87 3.77 -9.75 5.64
C VAL A 87 4.61 -8.49 5.67
N LEU A 88 4.47 -7.65 4.65
CA LEU A 88 5.12 -6.36 4.52
C LEU A 88 4.07 -5.24 4.70
N PRO A 89 3.99 -4.62 5.89
CA PRO A 89 3.05 -3.53 6.13
C PRO A 89 3.59 -2.22 5.57
N VAL A 90 2.72 -1.41 4.97
CA VAL A 90 3.00 -0.04 4.53
C VAL A 90 2.07 0.89 5.29
N TYR A 91 2.66 1.66 6.21
CA TYR A 91 1.93 2.61 7.06
C TYR A 91 1.83 3.99 6.41
N GLY A 92 0.66 4.61 6.55
CA GLY A 92 0.44 6.03 6.25
C GLY A 92 -0.72 6.28 5.29
N LYS A 93 -1.53 7.31 5.60
CA LYS A 93 -2.65 7.75 4.75
C LYS A 93 -2.17 8.21 3.38
N GLU A 94 -1.06 8.95 3.33
CA GLU A 94 -0.47 9.45 2.07
C GLU A 94 -0.04 8.32 1.15
N LYS A 95 0.62 7.29 1.70
CA LYS A 95 1.02 6.10 0.93
C LYS A 95 -0.20 5.32 0.46
N TYR A 96 -1.24 5.22 1.29
CA TYR A 96 -2.52 4.62 0.91
C TYR A 96 -3.19 5.35 -0.26
N LEU A 97 -3.31 6.68 -0.18
CA LEU A 97 -3.89 7.50 -1.25
C LEU A 97 -3.09 7.35 -2.54
N ARG A 98 -1.77 7.46 -2.45
CA ARG A 98 -0.87 7.30 -3.60
C ARG A 98 -0.95 5.92 -4.23
N PHE A 99 -1.04 4.88 -3.41
CA PHE A 99 -1.27 3.52 -3.89
C PHE A 99 -2.62 3.38 -4.61
N LYS A 100 -3.68 3.98 -4.06
CA LYS A 100 -5.02 3.99 -4.67
C LYS A 100 -5.03 4.74 -6.02
N GLU A 101 -4.36 5.88 -6.10
CA GLU A 101 -4.18 6.63 -7.36
C GLU A 101 -3.40 5.81 -8.38
N MET A 102 -2.34 5.13 -7.96
CA MET A 102 -1.52 4.26 -8.82
C MET A 102 -2.33 3.09 -9.39
N LEU A 103 -3.22 2.49 -8.58
CA LEU A 103 -4.13 1.44 -9.04
C LEU A 103 -5.19 1.98 -10.02
N ALA A 104 -5.71 3.18 -9.76
CA ALA A 104 -6.68 3.84 -10.63
C ALA A 104 -6.08 4.18 -12.01
N ASP A 105 -4.85 4.70 -12.05
CA ASP A 105 -4.10 5.01 -13.28
C ASP A 105 -3.88 3.77 -14.16
N GLN A 106 -3.63 2.62 -13.53
CA GLN A 106 -3.47 1.34 -14.21
C GLN A 106 -4.78 0.76 -14.78
N LYS A 107 -5.94 1.45 -14.59
CA LYS A 107 -7.29 0.90 -14.82
C LYS A 107 -7.48 -0.47 -14.14
N ILE A 108 -6.71 -0.76 -13.10
CA ILE A 108 -6.90 -1.97 -12.31
C ILE A 108 -8.12 -1.68 -11.44
N ARG A 109 -9.28 -2.10 -11.93
CA ARG A 109 -10.47 -2.22 -11.10
C ARG A 109 -10.09 -3.18 -9.97
N LEU A 110 -9.80 -2.64 -8.79
CA LEU A 110 -9.97 -3.37 -7.54
C LEU A 110 -11.39 -3.93 -7.63
N ARG A 111 -11.52 -5.23 -7.93
CA ARG A 111 -12.79 -5.92 -7.76
C ARG A 111 -13.06 -5.79 -6.27
N ALA A 112 -13.87 -4.80 -5.90
CA ALA A 112 -14.48 -4.75 -4.59
C ALA A 112 -15.15 -6.10 -4.44
N HIS A 113 -14.65 -6.93 -3.52
CA HIS A 113 -15.21 -8.24 -3.24
C HIS A 113 -16.66 -7.99 -2.83
N LYS A 114 -17.57 -8.18 -3.79
CA LYS A 114 -19.00 -8.05 -3.61
C LYS A 114 -19.37 -9.21 -2.69
N LYS A 115 -19.74 -8.89 -1.46
CA LYS A 115 -20.36 -9.85 -0.55
C LYS A 115 -21.80 -10.06 -1.00
#